data_AF-A0A6S7K2U8-F1
#
_entry.id   AF-A0A6S7K2U8-F1
#
_cell.length_a   1.000
_cell.length_b   1.000
_cell.length_c   1.000
_cell.angle_alpha   90.00
_cell.angle_beta   90.00
_cell.angle_gamma   90.00
#
_symmetry.space_group_name_H-M   'P 1'
#
loop_
_entity.id
_entity.type
_entity.pdbx_description
1 polymer ?
#
loop_
_entity_poly.entity_id
_entity_poly.type
_entity_poly.pdbx_seq_one_letter_code
_entity_poly.pdbx_strand_id
1 'polypeptide(L)'
;MSKELEGVKKKRRFMRKSVTDSLKLIDEGLAEENSHARVQVLKDNILSKWNDLTEVQASLSICLEDSEIDSECAAHNECEMRVMDFMARITKYLSVNTHAENSNGSNESGSSLGST
;
A
#
# COMPACT_ATOMS: atom_id res chain seq x y z
N MET A 1 27.78 7.12 -18.55
CA MET A 1 27.14 6.64 -17.30
C MET A 1 27.91 5.44 -16.75
N SER A 2 28.21 5.44 -15.45
CA SER A 2 28.89 4.32 -14.78
C SER A 2 28.00 3.06 -14.79
N LYS A 3 28.60 1.87 -14.88
CA LYS A 3 27.87 0.58 -14.83
C LYS A 3 27.04 0.45 -13.55
N GLU A 4 27.50 1.06 -12.46
CA GLU A 4 26.83 1.06 -11.16
C GLU A 4 25.53 1.88 -11.21
N LEU A 5 25.59 3.10 -11.76
CA LEU A 5 24.42 3.98 -11.93
C LEU A 5 23.32 3.32 -12.77
N GLU A 6 23.70 2.65 -13.87
CA GLU A 6 22.77 1.88 -14.70
C GLU A 6 22.13 0.70 -13.93
N GLY A 7 22.93 0.03 -13.09
CA GLY A 7 22.44 -1.02 -12.20
C GLY A 7 21.38 -0.51 -11.23
N VAL A 8 21.63 0.65 -10.60
CA VAL A 8 20.68 1.29 -9.67
C VAL A 8 19.42 1.74 -10.40
N LYS A 9 19.55 2.41 -11.57
CA LYS A 9 18.40 2.82 -12.40
C LYS A 9 17.51 1.63 -12.78
N LYS A 10 18.13 0.48 -13.14
CA LYS A 10 17.41 -0.76 -13.47
C LYS A 10 16.73 -1.38 -12.26
N LYS A 11 17.42 -1.47 -11.10
CA LYS A 11 16.85 -1.96 -9.84
C LYS A 11 15.63 -1.13 -9.44
N ARG A 12 15.73 0.19 -9.47
CA ARG A 12 14.63 1.10 -9.17
C ARG A 12 13.42 0.89 -10.09
N ARG A 13 13.64 0.78 -11.41
CA ARG A 13 12.55 0.54 -12.38
C ARG A 13 11.82 -0.76 -12.08
N PHE A 14 12.57 -1.83 -11.80
CA PHE A 14 12.01 -3.12 -11.41
C PHE A 14 11.17 -3.00 -10.13
N MET A 15 11.65 -2.28 -9.13
CA MET A 15 10.95 -2.10 -7.87
C MET A 15 9.69 -1.24 -7.99
N ARG A 16 9.72 -0.14 -8.75
CA ARG A 16 8.50 0.64 -9.08
C ARG A 16 7.43 -0.24 -9.73
N LYS A 17 7.83 -1.11 -10.66
CA LYS A 17 6.92 -2.08 -11.29
C LYS A 17 6.37 -3.07 -10.26
N SER A 18 7.23 -3.64 -9.42
CA SER A 18 6.84 -4.57 -8.35
C SER A 18 5.84 -3.96 -7.36
N VAL A 19 6.03 -2.69 -6.97
CA VAL A 19 5.07 -1.94 -6.15
C VAL A 19 3.76 -1.75 -6.90
N THR A 20 3.82 -1.31 -8.17
CA THR A 20 2.62 -1.10 -9.00
C THR A 20 1.81 -2.38 -9.22
N ASP A 21 2.48 -3.51 -9.45
CA ASP A 21 1.82 -4.80 -9.63
C ASP A 21 1.18 -5.28 -8.32
N SER A 22 1.84 -5.05 -7.18
CA SER A 22 1.25 -5.31 -5.85
C SER A 22 0.02 -4.44 -5.57
N LEU A 23 0.01 -3.17 -6.00
CA LEU A 23 -1.16 -2.29 -5.86
C LEU A 23 -2.38 -2.88 -6.58
N LYS A 24 -2.20 -3.38 -7.81
CA LYS A 24 -3.28 -4.00 -8.60
C LYS A 24 -3.87 -5.24 -7.93
N LEU A 25 -3.01 -6.12 -7.38
CA LEU A 25 -3.46 -7.32 -6.66
C LEU A 25 -4.34 -6.99 -5.45
N ILE A 26 -4.18 -5.79 -4.88
CA ILE A 26 -5.01 -5.33 -3.77
C ILE A 26 -6.29 -4.70 -4.26
N ASP A 27 -6.27 -3.92 -5.35
CA ASP A 27 -7.51 -3.46 -5.97
C ASP A 27 -8.41 -4.65 -6.34
N GLU A 28 -7.82 -5.74 -6.86
CA GLU A 28 -8.51 -7.02 -7.08
C GLU A 28 -9.01 -7.65 -5.77
N GLY A 29 -8.16 -7.70 -4.74
CA GLY A 29 -8.52 -8.25 -3.42
C GLY A 29 -9.54 -7.40 -2.62
N LEU A 30 -9.65 -6.11 -2.91
CA LEU A 30 -10.66 -5.20 -2.35
C LEU A 30 -11.99 -5.33 -3.10
N ALA A 31 -11.96 -5.67 -4.39
CA ALA A 31 -13.15 -5.98 -5.18
C ALA A 31 -13.75 -7.34 -4.81
N GLU A 32 -12.91 -8.30 -4.42
CA GLU A 32 -13.33 -9.57 -3.83
C GLU A 32 -13.70 -9.37 -2.35
N GLU A 33 -15.00 -9.28 -2.06
CA GLU A 33 -15.63 -8.88 -0.78
C GLU A 33 -15.20 -9.65 0.50
N ASN A 34 -14.33 -10.67 0.40
CA ASN A 34 -14.20 -11.72 1.42
C ASN A 34 -12.79 -11.99 1.97
N SER A 35 -11.81 -11.07 1.86
CA SER A 35 -10.51 -11.36 2.47
C SER A 35 -9.78 -10.17 3.08
N HIS A 36 -10.30 -9.67 4.21
CA HIS A 36 -9.62 -8.70 5.06
C HIS A 36 -8.18 -9.14 5.42
N ALA A 37 -7.98 -10.43 5.73
CA ALA A 37 -6.67 -11.01 6.00
C ALA A 37 -5.71 -10.93 4.80
N ARG A 38 -6.18 -11.22 3.57
CA ARG A 38 -5.37 -11.09 2.35
C ARG A 38 -5.04 -9.63 2.06
N VAL A 39 -6.01 -8.73 2.22
CA VAL A 39 -5.78 -7.27 2.06
C VAL A 39 -4.74 -6.77 3.05
N GLN A 40 -4.79 -7.23 4.31
CA GLN A 40 -3.78 -6.89 5.33
C GLN A 40 -2.38 -7.40 4.96
N VAL A 41 -2.25 -8.68 4.56
CA VAL A 41 -0.97 -9.24 4.11
C VAL A 41 -0.39 -8.47 2.92
N LEU A 42 -1.26 -8.10 1.98
CA LEU A 42 -0.83 -7.35 0.80
C LEU A 42 -0.44 -5.90 1.13
N LYS A 43 -1.12 -5.25 2.10
CA LYS A 43 -0.72 -3.94 2.65
C LYS A 43 0.69 -3.99 3.22
N ASP A 44 0.98 -5.00 4.05
CA ASP A 44 2.28 -5.17 4.69
C ASP A 44 3.38 -5.47 3.65
N ASN A 45 3.04 -6.23 2.60
CA ASN A 45 3.93 -6.48 1.47
C ASN A 45 4.31 -5.18 0.72
N ILE A 46 3.33 -4.31 0.46
CA ILE A 46 3.57 -3.01 -0.17
C ILE A 46 4.41 -2.10 0.70
N LEU A 47 4.16 -2.04 2.01
CA LEU A 47 4.98 -1.30 2.96
C LEU A 47 6.45 -1.72 2.88
N SER A 48 6.72 -3.03 2.88
CA SER A 48 8.08 -3.56 2.76
C SER A 48 8.73 -3.16 1.44
N LYS A 49 8.05 -3.41 0.31
CA LYS A 49 8.57 -3.08 -1.03
C LYS A 49 8.79 -1.58 -1.23
N TRP A 50 7.92 -0.77 -0.62
CA TRP A 50 8.03 0.68 -0.63
C TRP A 50 9.27 1.15 0.11
N ASN A 51 9.53 0.61 1.31
CA ASN A 51 10.75 0.92 2.07
C ASN A 51 12.02 0.58 1.28
N ASP A 52 12.06 -0.62 0.68
CA ASP A 52 13.20 -1.02 -0.15
C ASP A 52 13.39 -0.06 -1.35
N LEU A 53 12.28 0.41 -1.96
CA LEU A 53 12.33 1.32 -3.10
C LEU A 53 12.85 2.70 -2.69
N THR A 54 12.44 3.21 -1.52
CA THR A 54 12.93 4.47 -0.94
C THR A 54 14.44 4.42 -0.69
N GLU A 55 14.97 3.29 -0.22
CA GLU A 55 16.42 3.10 -0.03
C GLU A 55 17.19 3.18 -1.37
N VAL A 56 16.66 2.53 -2.41
CA VAL A 56 17.25 2.58 -3.75
C VAL A 56 17.14 3.99 -4.34
N GLN A 57 16.08 4.73 -4.06
CA GLN A 57 15.91 6.12 -4.49
C GLN A 57 16.91 7.05 -3.79
N ALA A 58 17.08 6.91 -2.47
CA ALA A 58 18.09 7.66 -1.72
C ALA A 58 19.50 7.41 -2.28
N SER A 59 19.83 6.15 -2.58
CA SER A 59 21.10 5.76 -3.21
C SER A 59 21.25 6.37 -4.60
N LEU A 60 20.18 6.40 -5.40
CA LEU A 60 20.21 6.97 -6.74
C LEU A 60 20.41 8.49 -6.71
N SER A 61 19.76 9.21 -5.78
CA SER A 61 19.92 10.66 -5.64
C SER A 61 21.35 11.10 -5.30
N ILE A 62 22.15 10.23 -4.67
CA ILE A 62 23.57 10.48 -4.43
C ILE A 62 24.40 10.34 -5.72
N CYS A 63 23.94 9.53 -6.67
CA CYS A 63 24.67 9.19 -7.89
C CYS A 63 24.24 9.98 -9.13
N LEU A 64 23.17 10.77 -9.07
CA LEU A 64 22.68 11.57 -10.19
C LEU A 64 23.34 12.95 -10.23
N GLU A 65 23.64 13.43 -11.43
CA GLU A 65 23.99 14.84 -11.64
C GLU A 65 22.73 15.72 -11.62
N ASP A 66 22.87 17.00 -11.27
CA ASP A 66 21.74 17.94 -11.15
C ASP A 66 20.82 17.96 -12.39
N SER A 67 21.40 17.79 -13.58
CA SER A 67 20.65 17.76 -14.85
C SER A 67 19.75 16.53 -15.03
N GLU A 68 20.05 15.42 -14.34
CA GLU A 68 19.26 14.19 -14.38
C GLU A 68 18.20 14.15 -13.26
N ILE A 69 18.38 14.93 -12.19
CA ILE A 69 17.50 14.94 -11.00
C ILE A 69 16.07 15.36 -11.36
N ASP A 70 15.88 16.41 -12.17
CA ASP A 70 14.54 16.95 -12.45
C ASP A 70 13.61 15.94 -13.15
N SER A 71 14.12 15.28 -14.18
CA SER A 71 13.36 14.24 -14.90
C SER A 71 13.07 13.03 -14.00
N GLU A 72 13.99 12.74 -13.08
CA GLU A 72 13.88 11.60 -12.18
C GLU A 72 12.94 11.85 -11.00
N CYS A 73 12.88 13.10 -10.52
CA CYS A 73 11.94 13.58 -9.50
C CYS A 73 10.49 13.53 -10.01
N ALA A 74 10.22 13.90 -11.25
CA ALA A 74 8.86 13.86 -11.80
C ALA A 74 8.28 12.42 -11.80
N ALA A 75 9.05 11.44 -12.28
CA ALA A 75 8.63 10.04 -12.29
C ALA A 75 8.60 9.40 -10.88
N HIS A 76 9.34 9.97 -9.94
CA HIS A 76 9.32 9.59 -8.53
C HIS A 76 8.02 10.00 -7.85
N ASN A 77 7.67 11.28 -7.98
CA ASN A 77 6.49 11.87 -7.36
C ASN A 77 5.20 11.16 -7.78
N GLU A 78 5.08 10.77 -9.05
CA GLU A 78 3.91 10.01 -9.52
C GLU A 78 3.75 8.67 -8.79
N CYS A 79 4.86 7.94 -8.60
CA CYS A 79 4.85 6.67 -7.89
C CYS A 79 4.50 6.86 -6.40
N GLU A 80 5.09 7.88 -5.76
CA GLU A 80 4.82 8.23 -4.36
C GLU A 80 3.36 8.57 -4.12
N MET A 81 2.77 9.43 -4.97
CA MET A 81 1.37 9.83 -4.83
C MET A 81 0.44 8.61 -4.92
N ARG A 82 0.69 7.69 -5.86
CA ARG A 82 -0.11 6.46 -6.00
C ARG A 82 -0.03 5.58 -4.75
N VAL A 83 1.15 5.44 -4.16
CA VAL A 83 1.33 4.65 -2.93
C VAL A 83 0.66 5.33 -1.73
N MET A 84 0.78 6.66 -1.60
CA MET A 84 0.14 7.41 -0.51
C MET A 84 -1.39 7.35 -0.57
N ASP A 85 -1.98 7.64 -1.73
CA ASP A 85 -3.43 7.55 -1.95
C ASP A 85 -3.94 6.14 -1.61
N PHE A 86 -3.20 5.14 -2.06
CA PHE A 86 -3.52 3.76 -1.80
C PHE A 86 -3.46 3.37 -0.33
N MET A 87 -2.40 3.76 0.39
CA MET A 87 -2.25 3.47 1.81
C MET A 87 -3.39 4.11 2.63
N ALA A 88 -3.85 5.30 2.22
CA ALA A 88 -5.03 5.93 2.81
C ALA A 88 -6.31 5.12 2.53
N ARG A 89 -6.51 4.65 1.29
CA ARG A 89 -7.68 3.83 0.89
C ARG A 89 -7.77 2.52 1.66
N ILE A 90 -6.70 1.72 1.75
CA ILE A 90 -6.74 0.47 2.53
C ILE A 90 -6.95 0.77 4.00
N THR A 91 -6.26 1.76 4.57
CA THR A 91 -6.40 2.08 6.00
C THR A 91 -7.85 2.39 6.35
N LYS A 92 -8.55 3.13 5.48
CA LYS A 92 -9.99 3.38 5.60
C LYS A 92 -10.80 2.09 5.45
N TYR A 93 -10.54 1.27 4.44
CA TYR A 93 -11.24 0.00 4.22
C TYR A 93 -11.13 -0.93 5.44
N LEU A 94 -9.91 -1.10 5.96
CA LEU A 94 -9.68 -1.94 7.12
C LEU A 94 -10.42 -1.37 8.34
N SER A 95 -10.33 -0.06 8.59
CA SER A 95 -11.00 0.60 9.73
C SER A 95 -12.52 0.48 9.71
N VAL A 96 -13.16 0.56 8.53
CA VAL A 96 -14.62 0.45 8.39
C VAL A 96 -15.08 -1.00 8.64
N ASN A 97 -14.33 -1.98 8.15
CA ASN A 97 -14.70 -3.39 8.29
C ASN A 97 -14.39 -3.95 9.69
N THR A 98 -13.44 -3.39 10.45
CA THR A 98 -13.26 -3.75 11.87
C THR A 98 -14.48 -3.37 12.73
N HIS A 99 -15.25 -2.35 12.34
CA HIS A 99 -16.45 -1.92 13.06
C HIS A 99 -17.68 -2.81 12.79
N ALA A 100 -17.75 -3.48 11.64
CA ALA A 100 -18.86 -4.35 11.27
C ALA A 100 -18.83 -5.71 12.00
N GLU A 101 -17.64 -6.19 12.38
CA GLU A 101 -17.51 -7.46 13.13
C GLU A 101 -17.86 -7.34 14.62
N ASN A 102 -17.92 -6.11 15.17
CA ASN A 102 -18.24 -5.88 16.59
C ASN A 102 -19.72 -5.54 16.87
N SER A 103 -20.57 -5.41 15.84
CA SER A 103 -21.99 -5.03 15.99
C SER A 103 -22.97 -6.21 15.98
N ASN A 104 -22.52 -7.46 15.87
CA ASN A 104 -23.41 -8.62 15.75
C ASN A 104 -23.47 -9.56 16.98
N GLY A 105 -23.11 -9.04 18.16
CA GLY A 105 -23.05 -9.83 19.41
C GLY A 105 -23.88 -9.25 20.55
N SER A 106 -25.15 -8.89 20.32
CA SER A 106 -26.12 -8.64 21.41
C SER A 106 -27.54 -8.73 20.87
N ASN A 107 -28.07 -9.94 20.70
CA ASN A 107 -29.51 -10.16 20.64
C ASN A 107 -29.83 -11.48 21.37
N GLU A 108 -30.97 -11.49 22.05
CA GLU A 108 -31.51 -12.48 23.00
C GLU A 108 -31.04 -12.26 24.45
N SER A 109 -31.88 -11.85 25.40
CA SER A 109 -33.23 -12.36 25.64
C SER A 109 -34.13 -11.31 26.28
N GLY A 110 -35.27 -11.05 25.64
CA GLY A 110 -36.46 -10.51 26.28
C GLY A 110 -37.34 -11.66 26.78
N SER A 111 -37.83 -11.55 28.00
CA SER A 111 -39.10 -12.10 28.52
C SER A 111 -39.25 -11.49 29.92
N SER A 112 -39.92 -10.34 30.07
CA SER A 112 -41.37 -10.21 30.24
C SER A 112 -41.94 -11.26 31.18
N LEU A 113 -42.34 -10.81 32.38
CA LEU A 113 -43.62 -11.13 32.99
C LEU A 113 -43.89 -10.09 34.09
N GLY A 114 -44.88 -9.24 33.84
CA GLY A 114 -45.41 -8.30 34.81
C GLY A 114 -46.57 -8.89 35.62
N SER A 115 -46.97 -8.09 36.61
CA SER A 115 -48.22 -8.14 37.39
C SER A 115 -48.31 -9.28 38.40
N THR A 116 -48.65 -9.05 39.68
CA THR A 116 -49.52 -8.04 40.31
C THR A 116 -49.11 -7.86 41.77
#